data_AF-A0A359KMB2-F1
#
_entry.id   AF-A0A359KMB2-F1
#
_cell.length_a   1.000
_cell.length_b   1.000
_cell.length_c   1.000
_cell.angle_alpha   90.00
_cell.angle_beta   90.00
_cell.angle_gamma   90.00
#
_symmetry.space_group_name_H-M   'P 1'
#
loop_
_entity.id
_entity.type
_entity.pdbx_description
1 polymer ?
#
loop_
_entity_poly.entity_id
_entity_poly.type
_entity_poly.pdbx_seq_one_letter_code
_entity_poly.pdbx_strand_id
1 'polypeptide(L)'
;AGTSDGLLSTASDPEGSTLSIVSAEPYGGSAFGSLVWQSDGSFTWDPPAGAKYTAGTWQITVTDTAGHETTGLVTFELVNRRVLFVDNAASGSEESGRWDAPYTSLSQAVAASVIGDAFYLAAGSGAYVGTVTLKPGQTLIGAGATGASFLALLGGDPPVRGAQDMPSIGGASPVITTTNGPGLVLSSGNTIDGVTIGATRGTAIVGSGSGGAGPTVRNVSISGSGGPALDIIGFAGGTMTFLGIERTANQTTSSPAVIHLSDLPGSVIVVEGSLQLTTSVMRGLQTKGVGSFEARGGVSISSGAYQGIYSESSTIRLSGAAEKIFITNGDAGISVRKQSSFVVAGGQLRITTVGANALDVALSSLEIAGAGNVIETTGGIGIWLYQATIGPAGVAFDAVSASGATNGVHLETVESQGPLVIGPDDSEAAFGAGGTIVGTSGPGVMLSFVNNVTLRHVVVGAAGAAAGEPASTANTIDGAGIDASVSYTHL
;
A
#
# COMPACT_ATOMS: atom_id res chain seq x y z
N ALA A 1 -10.00 -51.53 23.89
CA ALA A 1 -10.85 -50.70 23.01
C ALA A 1 -10.34 -49.26 23.05
N GLY A 2 -9.30 -48.97 22.27
CA GLY A 2 -8.97 -47.61 21.86
C GLY A 2 -9.35 -47.56 20.39
N THR A 3 -10.50 -46.98 20.08
CA THR A 3 -10.95 -46.78 18.71
C THR A 3 -9.95 -45.83 18.06
N SER A 4 -9.05 -46.35 17.22
CA SER A 4 -8.29 -45.52 16.31
C SER A 4 -9.28 -44.82 15.38
N ASP A 5 -9.10 -43.52 15.22
CA ASP A 5 -9.95 -42.62 14.45
C ASP A 5 -9.86 -42.96 12.93
N GLY A 6 -10.57 -44.00 12.48
CA GLY A 6 -10.63 -44.46 11.09
C GLY A 6 -12.06 -44.59 10.55
N LEU A 7 -12.22 -44.88 9.26
CA LEU A 7 -13.53 -45.00 8.59
C LEU A 7 -14.49 -46.00 9.29
N LEU A 8 -13.93 -47.04 9.90
CA LEU A 8 -14.68 -48.07 10.61
C LEU A 8 -15.18 -47.62 12.00
N SER A 9 -14.79 -46.43 12.49
CA SER A 9 -15.21 -45.94 13.82
C SER A 9 -16.72 -45.66 13.91
N THR A 10 -17.39 -45.50 12.78
CA THR A 10 -18.85 -45.31 12.69
C THR A 10 -19.58 -46.56 12.18
N ALA A 11 -18.86 -47.64 11.90
CA ALA A 11 -19.43 -48.91 11.48
C ALA A 11 -19.72 -49.79 12.70
N SER A 12 -20.72 -50.65 12.60
CA SER A 12 -21.11 -51.58 13.67
C SER A 12 -21.39 -52.96 13.10
N ASP A 13 -20.87 -53.96 13.79
CA ASP A 13 -21.26 -55.35 13.63
C ASP A 13 -22.43 -55.65 14.59
N PRO A 14 -23.54 -56.26 14.15
CA PRO A 14 -24.67 -56.57 15.03
C PRO A 14 -24.30 -57.47 16.22
N GLU A 15 -23.31 -58.34 16.04
CA GLU A 15 -22.78 -59.25 17.05
C GLU A 15 -21.67 -58.60 17.91
N GLY A 16 -21.27 -57.37 17.59
CA GLY A 16 -20.25 -56.60 18.30
C GLY A 16 -18.81 -57.00 17.95
N SER A 17 -18.61 -57.71 16.83
CA SER A 17 -17.30 -58.13 16.33
C SER A 17 -16.47 -56.94 15.84
N THR A 18 -15.15 -57.11 15.86
CA THR A 18 -14.24 -56.15 15.20
C THR A 18 -14.37 -56.24 13.69
N LEU A 19 -14.49 -55.09 13.05
CA LEU A 19 -14.56 -54.95 11.59
C LEU A 19 -13.16 -54.69 11.01
N SER A 20 -12.93 -55.14 9.78
CA SER A 20 -11.72 -54.83 9.02
C SER A 20 -12.00 -54.59 7.54
N ILE A 21 -11.21 -53.72 6.90
CA ILE A 21 -11.27 -53.51 5.45
C ILE A 21 -10.46 -54.61 4.76
N VAL A 22 -11.08 -55.34 3.83
CA VAL A 22 -10.44 -56.41 3.03
C VAL A 22 -10.15 -55.99 1.59
N SER A 23 -10.94 -55.08 1.03
CA SER A 23 -10.65 -54.50 -0.28
C SER A 23 -11.21 -53.08 -0.40
N ALA A 24 -10.61 -52.29 -1.29
CA ALA A 24 -11.11 -50.99 -1.66
C ALA A 24 -10.73 -50.68 -3.12
N GLU A 25 -11.73 -50.47 -3.96
CA GLU A 25 -11.55 -50.30 -5.41
C GLU A 25 -12.20 -49.00 -5.89
N PRO A 26 -11.62 -48.30 -6.88
CA PRO A 26 -12.25 -47.12 -7.47
C PRO A 26 -13.63 -47.46 -8.05
N TYR A 27 -14.64 -46.75 -7.61
CA TYR A 27 -16.00 -46.92 -8.11
C TYR A 27 -16.21 -46.07 -9.36
N GLY A 28 -16.61 -46.68 -10.48
CA GLY A 28 -16.93 -45.95 -11.73
C GLY A 28 -15.75 -45.69 -12.68
N GLY A 29 -14.57 -46.28 -12.45
CA GLY A 29 -13.61 -46.55 -13.53
C GLY A 29 -12.30 -45.75 -13.58
N SER A 30 -12.04 -44.78 -12.70
CA SER A 30 -10.68 -44.25 -12.54
C SER A 30 -10.37 -43.86 -11.09
N ALA A 31 -9.26 -44.36 -10.56
CA ALA A 31 -8.74 -43.92 -9.27
C ALA A 31 -8.41 -42.42 -9.33
N PHE A 32 -9.02 -41.62 -8.45
CA PHE A 32 -8.68 -40.22 -8.32
C PHE A 32 -7.59 -40.05 -7.26
N GLY A 33 -6.34 -40.16 -7.71
CA GLY A 33 -5.15 -40.14 -6.84
C GLY A 33 -4.74 -41.51 -6.34
N SER A 34 -3.73 -41.53 -5.47
CA SER A 34 -3.27 -42.73 -4.76
C SER A 34 -3.99 -42.81 -3.42
N LEU A 35 -4.60 -43.96 -3.13
CA LEU A 35 -5.27 -44.20 -1.85
C LEU A 35 -4.75 -45.49 -1.26
N VAL A 36 -4.17 -45.40 -0.07
CA VAL A 36 -3.67 -46.56 0.68
C VAL A 36 -4.56 -46.74 1.89
N TRP A 37 -5.16 -47.93 1.99
CA TRP A 37 -6.04 -48.31 3.08
C TRP A 37 -5.31 -49.24 4.05
N GLN A 38 -5.63 -49.11 5.33
CA GLN A 38 -5.24 -50.05 6.36
C GLN A 38 -6.44 -50.89 6.77
N SER A 39 -6.18 -52.11 7.26
CA SER A 39 -7.25 -53.02 7.70
C SER A 39 -8.08 -52.45 8.85
N ASP A 40 -7.52 -51.54 9.66
CA ASP A 40 -8.19 -50.88 10.77
C ASP A 40 -9.10 -49.70 10.35
N GLY A 41 -9.20 -49.43 9.05
CA GLY A 41 -9.99 -48.34 8.51
C GLY A 41 -9.28 -46.98 8.47
N SER A 42 -8.02 -46.88 8.93
CA SER A 42 -7.19 -45.72 8.64
C SER A 42 -6.76 -45.71 7.17
N PHE A 43 -6.48 -44.52 6.63
CA PHE A 43 -6.12 -44.37 5.21
C PHE A 43 -5.19 -43.17 5.00
N THR A 44 -4.45 -43.19 3.89
CA THR A 44 -3.75 -42.03 3.35
C THR A 44 -4.18 -41.80 1.92
N TRP A 45 -4.63 -40.59 1.61
CA TRP A 45 -5.05 -40.19 0.27
C TRP A 45 -4.12 -39.10 -0.29
N ASP A 46 -3.52 -39.36 -1.44
CA ASP A 46 -2.73 -38.40 -2.22
C ASP A 46 -3.45 -38.10 -3.55
N PRO A 47 -4.18 -36.98 -3.66
CA PRO A 47 -4.86 -36.61 -4.89
C PRO A 47 -3.84 -36.29 -6.01
N PRO A 48 -4.23 -36.40 -7.29
CA PRO A 48 -3.33 -36.08 -8.40
C PRO A 48 -2.82 -34.64 -8.30
N ALA A 49 -1.57 -34.40 -8.67
CA ALA A 49 -1.02 -33.05 -8.70
C ALA A 49 -1.91 -32.10 -9.53
N GLY A 50 -2.23 -30.94 -8.96
CA GLY A 50 -3.09 -29.96 -9.61
C GLY A 50 -4.60 -30.25 -9.52
N ALA A 51 -5.03 -31.32 -8.86
CA ALA A 51 -6.44 -31.58 -8.56
C ALA A 51 -7.14 -30.40 -7.85
N LYS A 52 -8.39 -30.12 -8.22
CA LYS A 52 -9.23 -29.04 -7.66
C LYS A 52 -10.70 -29.39 -7.81
N TYR A 53 -11.53 -29.10 -6.79
CA TYR A 53 -12.99 -29.25 -6.83
C TYR A 53 -13.46 -30.57 -7.45
N THR A 54 -12.82 -31.66 -7.02
CA THR A 54 -12.96 -32.99 -7.60
C THR A 54 -13.20 -33.99 -6.48
N ALA A 55 -13.95 -35.02 -6.82
CA ALA A 55 -14.31 -36.10 -5.90
C ALA A 55 -13.79 -37.42 -6.46
N GLY A 56 -13.29 -38.27 -5.58
CA GLY A 56 -13.06 -39.68 -5.86
C GLY A 56 -14.03 -40.52 -5.05
N THR A 57 -14.56 -41.59 -5.64
CA THR A 57 -15.40 -42.55 -4.93
C THR A 57 -14.75 -43.94 -4.99
N TRP A 58 -14.72 -44.61 -3.85
CA TRP A 58 -14.22 -45.97 -3.70
C TRP A 58 -15.33 -46.86 -3.13
N GLN A 59 -15.41 -48.07 -3.65
CA GLN A 59 -16.19 -49.13 -3.03
C GLN A 59 -15.27 -49.90 -2.10
N ILE A 60 -15.59 -49.91 -0.81
CA ILE A 60 -14.89 -50.68 0.21
C ILE A 60 -15.63 -51.98 0.49
N THR A 61 -14.90 -53.04 0.81
CA THR A 61 -15.44 -54.28 1.35
C THR A 61 -14.94 -54.43 2.78
N VAL A 62 -15.86 -54.62 3.71
CA VAL A 62 -15.62 -54.76 5.15
C VAL A 62 -16.00 -56.16 5.56
N THR A 63 -15.17 -56.79 6.38
CA THR A 63 -15.40 -58.13 6.94
C THR A 63 -15.42 -58.12 8.46
N ASP A 64 -16.22 -59.01 9.04
CA ASP A 64 -16.22 -59.32 10.48
C ASP A 64 -15.23 -60.47 10.81
N THR A 65 -15.13 -60.85 12.08
CA THR A 65 -14.28 -61.99 12.49
C THR A 65 -14.85 -63.36 12.11
N ALA A 66 -16.11 -63.43 11.71
CA ALA A 66 -16.78 -64.65 11.24
C ALA A 66 -16.66 -64.83 9.70
N GLY A 67 -16.11 -63.85 8.99
CA GLY A 67 -15.93 -63.84 7.54
C GLY A 67 -17.14 -63.35 6.76
N HIS A 68 -18.15 -62.74 7.39
CA HIS A 68 -19.22 -62.07 6.66
C HIS A 68 -18.72 -60.76 6.08
N GLU A 69 -19.07 -60.50 4.82
CA GLU A 69 -18.63 -59.31 4.10
C GLU A 69 -19.82 -58.43 3.70
N THR A 70 -19.59 -57.13 3.73
CA THR A 70 -20.50 -56.12 3.17
C THR A 70 -19.71 -55.06 2.44
N THR A 71 -20.37 -54.33 1.54
CA THR A 71 -19.73 -53.25 0.76
C THR A 71 -20.34 -51.90 1.05
N GLY A 72 -19.51 -50.86 1.06
CA GLY A 72 -19.94 -49.47 1.19
C GLY A 72 -19.25 -48.56 0.16
N LEU A 73 -19.81 -47.37 -0.06
CA LEU A 73 -19.17 -46.33 -0.87
C LEU A 73 -18.57 -45.27 0.04
N VAL A 74 -17.34 -44.87 -0.27
CA VAL A 74 -16.63 -43.77 0.38
C VAL A 74 -16.27 -42.74 -0.66
N THR A 75 -16.61 -41.48 -0.41
CA THR A 75 -16.27 -40.36 -1.30
C THR A 75 -15.33 -39.40 -0.58
N PHE A 76 -14.25 -39.02 -1.25
CA PHE A 76 -13.34 -37.97 -0.84
C PHE A 76 -13.48 -36.79 -1.77
N GLU A 77 -13.69 -35.59 -1.23
CA GLU A 77 -13.92 -34.36 -2.00
C GLU A 77 -12.88 -33.29 -1.67
N LEU A 78 -12.32 -32.66 -2.71
CA LEU A 78 -11.48 -31.47 -2.57
C LEU A 78 -12.35 -30.22 -2.59
N VAL A 79 -12.75 -29.76 -1.41
CA VAL A 79 -13.65 -28.60 -1.26
C VAL A 79 -12.93 -27.26 -1.11
N ASN A 80 -11.67 -27.30 -0.64
CA ASN A 80 -10.90 -26.09 -0.36
C ASN A 80 -10.16 -25.55 -1.59
N ARG A 81 -9.73 -24.29 -1.48
CA ARG A 81 -8.89 -23.65 -2.49
C ARG A 81 -7.56 -24.39 -2.66
N ARG A 82 -7.18 -24.65 -3.92
CA ARG A 82 -5.88 -25.21 -4.27
C ARG A 82 -4.76 -24.21 -3.94
N VAL A 83 -3.72 -24.69 -3.28
CA VAL A 83 -2.50 -23.93 -2.95
C VAL A 83 -1.34 -24.50 -3.76
N LEU A 84 -0.58 -23.63 -4.41
CA LEU A 84 0.68 -23.96 -5.08
C LEU A 84 1.85 -23.48 -4.22
N PHE A 85 2.71 -24.40 -3.80
CA PHE A 85 3.87 -24.10 -2.97
C PHE A 85 5.10 -23.79 -3.84
N VAL A 86 5.83 -22.75 -3.46
CA VAL A 86 7.03 -22.28 -4.15
C VAL A 86 8.14 -22.11 -3.12
N ASP A 87 9.27 -22.78 -3.36
CA ASP A 87 10.47 -22.68 -2.53
C ASP A 87 11.73 -22.80 -3.41
N ASN A 88 12.45 -21.69 -3.58
CA ASN A 88 13.69 -21.67 -4.37
C ASN A 88 14.90 -22.28 -3.66
N ALA A 89 14.73 -22.76 -2.41
CA ALA A 89 15.74 -23.55 -1.70
C ALA A 89 15.50 -25.06 -1.84
N ALA A 90 14.34 -25.49 -2.36
CA ALA A 90 14.00 -26.90 -2.45
C ALA A 90 14.94 -27.65 -3.41
N SER A 91 15.44 -28.80 -2.95
CA SER A 91 16.26 -29.72 -3.74
C SER A 91 15.45 -30.95 -4.11
N GLY A 92 15.03 -31.07 -5.36
CA GLY A 92 14.25 -32.21 -5.85
C GLY A 92 13.93 -32.07 -7.35
N SER A 93 13.70 -33.19 -8.04
CA SER A 93 13.38 -33.20 -9.48
C SER A 93 11.89 -33.12 -9.77
N GLU A 94 11.04 -33.39 -8.79
CA GLU A 94 9.59 -33.31 -8.94
C GLU A 94 9.10 -31.94 -8.49
N GLU A 95 8.79 -31.08 -9.44
CA GLU A 95 8.27 -29.73 -9.22
C GLU A 95 6.78 -29.74 -9.52
N SER A 96 5.98 -30.28 -8.59
CA SER A 96 4.53 -30.46 -8.78
C SER A 96 3.70 -29.34 -8.15
N GLY A 97 4.34 -28.46 -7.38
CA GLY A 97 3.70 -27.39 -6.62
C GLY A 97 3.00 -27.88 -5.35
N ARG A 98 3.21 -29.13 -4.96
CA ARG A 98 2.76 -29.70 -3.67
C ARG A 98 3.71 -29.29 -2.55
N TRP A 99 3.28 -29.48 -1.31
CA TRP A 99 4.07 -29.11 -0.13
C TRP A 99 5.41 -29.84 -0.05
N ASP A 100 5.41 -31.14 -0.34
CA ASP A 100 6.58 -32.03 -0.35
C ASP A 100 7.39 -31.98 -1.66
N ALA A 101 6.83 -31.34 -2.69
CA ALA A 101 7.40 -31.21 -4.03
C ALA A 101 7.07 -29.82 -4.63
N PRO A 102 7.57 -28.72 -4.01
CA PRO A 102 7.23 -27.36 -4.40
C PRO A 102 7.84 -26.98 -5.76
N TYR A 103 7.31 -25.95 -6.40
CA TYR A 103 8.00 -25.32 -7.53
C TYR A 103 9.24 -24.58 -7.05
N THR A 104 10.35 -24.63 -7.79
CA THR A 104 11.57 -23.86 -7.45
C THR A 104 11.53 -22.43 -7.99
N SER A 105 10.55 -22.11 -8.86
CA SER A 105 10.40 -20.79 -9.45
C SER A 105 8.96 -20.30 -9.51
N LEU A 106 8.79 -18.98 -9.46
CA LEU A 106 7.48 -18.33 -9.56
C LEU A 106 6.82 -18.53 -10.93
N SER A 107 7.61 -18.59 -12.00
CA SER A 107 7.08 -18.75 -13.36
C SER A 107 6.36 -20.09 -13.53
N GLN A 108 6.88 -21.18 -12.95
CA GLN A 108 6.23 -22.48 -12.98
C GLN A 108 4.90 -22.48 -12.23
N ALA A 109 4.89 -21.89 -11.03
CA ALA A 109 3.67 -21.77 -10.25
C ALA A 109 2.60 -20.94 -10.97
N VAL A 110 2.97 -19.78 -11.52
CA VAL A 110 2.07 -18.91 -12.29
C VAL A 110 1.50 -19.64 -13.51
N ALA A 111 2.33 -20.39 -14.24
CA ALA A 111 1.91 -21.18 -15.40
C ALA A 111 0.90 -22.28 -15.02
N ALA A 112 1.12 -22.97 -13.90
CA ALA A 112 0.24 -24.05 -13.42
C ALA A 112 -1.06 -23.54 -12.76
N SER A 113 -1.07 -22.30 -12.29
CA SER A 113 -2.21 -21.73 -11.56
C SER A 113 -3.44 -21.53 -12.44
N VAL A 114 -4.62 -21.47 -11.83
CA VAL A 114 -5.87 -21.04 -12.46
C VAL A 114 -6.56 -19.98 -11.59
N ILE A 115 -7.63 -19.38 -12.12
CA ILE A 115 -8.44 -18.36 -11.41
C ILE A 115 -8.81 -18.85 -10.01
N GLY A 116 -8.66 -17.96 -9.03
CA GLY A 116 -8.99 -18.22 -7.63
C GLY A 116 -8.04 -19.15 -6.88
N ASP A 117 -6.91 -19.57 -7.45
CA ASP A 117 -5.89 -20.34 -6.71
C ASP A 117 -5.11 -19.49 -5.69
N ALA A 118 -4.46 -20.17 -4.75
CA ALA A 118 -3.48 -19.55 -3.85
C ALA A 118 -2.06 -19.99 -4.18
N PHE A 119 -1.11 -19.11 -3.84
CA PHE A 119 0.33 -19.38 -3.84
C PHE A 119 0.86 -19.23 -2.42
N TYR A 120 1.75 -20.13 -2.02
CA TYR A 120 2.60 -19.95 -0.85
C TYR A 120 4.06 -19.81 -1.29
N LEU A 121 4.73 -18.75 -0.86
CA LEU A 121 6.16 -18.52 -1.08
C LEU A 121 6.90 -18.74 0.23
N ALA A 122 7.77 -19.74 0.28
CA ALA A 122 8.71 -19.92 1.38
C ALA A 122 9.72 -18.77 1.41
N ALA A 123 10.33 -18.48 2.57
CA ALA A 123 11.37 -17.45 2.69
C ALA A 123 12.52 -17.64 1.67
N GLY A 124 12.83 -18.89 1.33
CA GLY A 124 13.77 -19.25 0.27
C GLY A 124 15.25 -19.07 0.67
N SER A 125 16.13 -19.34 -0.28
CA SER A 125 17.60 -19.16 -0.15
C SER A 125 18.10 -17.82 -0.72
N GLY A 126 17.20 -17.04 -1.32
CA GLY A 126 17.47 -15.77 -1.98
C GLY A 126 16.20 -15.18 -2.63
N ALA A 127 16.35 -14.11 -3.39
CA ALA A 127 15.21 -13.48 -4.06
C ALA A 127 14.61 -14.38 -5.14
N TYR A 128 13.28 -14.39 -5.23
CA TYR A 128 12.57 -14.96 -6.35
C TYR A 128 12.61 -13.98 -7.52
N VAL A 129 13.20 -14.41 -8.63
CA VAL A 129 13.37 -13.56 -9.83
C VAL A 129 12.26 -13.86 -10.83
N GLY A 130 11.50 -12.83 -11.20
CA GLY A 130 10.49 -12.91 -12.26
C GLY A 130 9.22 -12.15 -11.93
N THR A 131 8.44 -11.85 -12.97
CA THR A 131 7.11 -11.23 -12.83
C THR A 131 6.09 -12.27 -12.39
N VAL A 132 5.27 -11.93 -11.40
CA VAL A 132 4.10 -12.71 -11.00
C VAL A 132 2.85 -12.04 -11.54
N THR A 133 2.20 -12.69 -12.50
CA THR A 133 0.89 -12.23 -13.01
C THR A 133 -0.22 -12.99 -12.33
N LEU A 134 -0.97 -12.31 -11.47
CA LEU A 134 -2.10 -12.88 -10.77
C LEU A 134 -3.37 -12.80 -11.63
N LYS A 135 -4.08 -13.93 -11.71
CA LYS A 135 -5.40 -14.08 -12.32
C LYS A 135 -6.47 -13.63 -11.31
N PRO A 136 -7.70 -13.33 -11.76
CA PRO A 136 -8.78 -12.92 -10.85
C PRO A 136 -8.93 -13.81 -9.62
N GLY A 137 -9.17 -13.20 -8.45
CA GLY A 137 -9.42 -13.87 -7.18
C GLY A 137 -8.24 -14.65 -6.59
N GLN A 138 -7.06 -14.64 -7.22
CA GLN A 138 -5.89 -15.34 -6.71
C GLN A 138 -5.32 -14.68 -5.45
N THR A 139 -4.67 -15.49 -4.62
CA THR A 139 -4.03 -15.04 -3.37
C THR A 139 -2.56 -15.44 -3.34
N LEU A 140 -1.68 -14.49 -3.01
CA LEU A 140 -0.25 -14.69 -2.83
C LEU A 140 0.10 -14.50 -1.35
N ILE A 141 0.57 -15.56 -0.69
CA ILE A 141 0.99 -15.53 0.72
C ILE A 141 2.48 -15.86 0.79
N GLY A 142 3.28 -14.97 1.34
CA GLY A 142 4.67 -15.25 1.70
C GLY A 142 4.81 -15.74 3.13
N ALA A 143 5.94 -16.37 3.44
CA ALA A 143 6.31 -16.79 4.78
C ALA A 143 6.33 -15.64 5.81
N GLY A 144 6.45 -14.39 5.37
CA GLY A 144 6.37 -13.18 6.21
C GLY A 144 4.94 -12.73 6.55
N ALA A 145 3.91 -13.46 6.11
CA ALA A 145 2.53 -13.14 6.45
C ALA A 145 2.30 -13.26 7.95
N THR A 146 1.37 -12.47 8.48
CA THR A 146 1.00 -12.51 9.91
C THR A 146 -0.46 -12.91 10.06
N GLY A 147 -0.77 -13.67 11.11
CA GLY A 147 -2.12 -14.17 11.37
C GLY A 147 -2.12 -15.34 12.33
N ALA A 148 -3.31 -15.87 12.65
CA ALA A 148 -3.46 -17.01 13.55
C ALA A 148 -2.91 -18.32 12.96
N SER A 149 -3.09 -18.54 11.66
CA SER A 149 -2.56 -19.68 10.92
C SER A 149 -2.59 -19.42 9.40
N PHE A 150 -1.81 -20.18 8.63
CA PHE A 150 -1.85 -20.14 7.16
C PHE A 150 -3.27 -20.39 6.61
N LEU A 151 -3.98 -21.35 7.20
CA LEU A 151 -5.32 -21.71 6.75
C LEU A 151 -6.36 -20.62 7.03
N ALA A 152 -6.23 -19.91 8.16
CA ALA A 152 -7.07 -18.76 8.45
C ALA A 152 -6.91 -17.65 7.39
N LEU A 153 -5.70 -17.47 6.84
CA LEU A 153 -5.45 -16.52 5.75
C LEU A 153 -6.08 -16.95 4.42
N LEU A 154 -6.34 -18.25 4.24
CA LEU A 154 -7.07 -18.79 3.08
C LEU A 154 -8.60 -18.76 3.26
N GLY A 155 -9.10 -18.41 4.44
CA GLY A 155 -10.52 -18.45 4.78
C GLY A 155 -11.07 -19.86 4.94
N GLY A 156 -10.22 -20.85 5.23
CA GLY A 156 -10.63 -22.24 5.47
C GLY A 156 -10.81 -22.55 6.96
N ASP A 157 -11.73 -23.46 7.26
CA ASP A 157 -11.85 -24.05 8.60
C ASP A 157 -10.67 -25.00 8.88
N PRO A 158 -10.12 -25.02 10.12
CA PRO A 158 -9.09 -25.98 10.49
C PRO A 158 -9.54 -27.40 10.17
N PRO A 159 -8.69 -28.23 9.51
CA PRO A 159 -9.01 -29.62 9.28
C PRO A 159 -9.36 -30.28 10.62
N VAL A 160 -10.53 -30.90 10.68
CA VAL A 160 -11.09 -31.47 11.91
C VAL A 160 -10.30 -32.72 12.35
N ARG A 161 -9.59 -33.40 11.43
CA ARG A 161 -8.79 -34.62 11.68
C ARG A 161 -7.62 -34.77 10.70
N GLY A 162 -6.52 -35.40 11.16
CA GLY A 162 -5.43 -35.92 10.31
C GLY A 162 -4.60 -34.86 9.57
N ALA A 163 -4.55 -33.63 10.09
CA ALA A 163 -3.93 -32.49 9.40
C ALA A 163 -2.43 -32.71 9.15
N GLN A 164 -2.02 -32.62 7.89
CA GLN A 164 -0.63 -32.38 7.53
C GLN A 164 -0.22 -31.00 8.07
N ASP A 165 0.97 -30.89 8.67
CA ASP A 165 1.50 -29.61 9.13
C ASP A 165 1.51 -28.60 7.97
N MET A 166 0.77 -27.51 8.13
CA MET A 166 0.74 -26.41 7.18
C MET A 166 2.01 -25.56 7.35
N PRO A 167 2.47 -24.85 6.29
CA PRO A 167 3.60 -23.95 6.43
C PRO A 167 3.43 -22.96 7.57
N SER A 168 4.49 -22.78 8.34
CA SER A 168 4.57 -21.70 9.32
C SER A 168 4.58 -20.34 8.61
N ILE A 169 3.78 -19.41 9.13
CA ILE A 169 3.83 -17.98 8.79
C ILE A 169 4.50 -17.19 9.93
N GLY A 170 4.75 -15.90 9.72
CA GLY A 170 5.45 -15.04 10.68
C GLY A 170 6.97 -15.13 10.62
N GLY A 171 7.52 -15.75 9.57
CA GLY A 171 8.95 -15.81 9.29
C GLY A 171 9.46 -14.58 8.53
N ALA A 172 10.61 -14.72 7.87
CA ALA A 172 11.12 -13.68 6.99
C ALA A 172 10.28 -13.58 5.71
N SER A 173 9.97 -12.34 5.29
CA SER A 173 9.25 -12.09 4.04
C SER A 173 10.10 -12.55 2.84
N PRO A 174 9.60 -13.45 1.97
CA PRO A 174 10.25 -13.73 0.71
C PRO A 174 10.32 -12.48 -0.16
N VAL A 175 11.43 -12.32 -0.86
CA VAL A 175 11.70 -11.14 -1.70
C VAL A 175 11.45 -11.48 -3.16
N ILE A 176 10.61 -10.70 -3.83
CA ILE A 176 10.37 -10.78 -5.28
C ILE A 176 11.15 -9.65 -5.96
N THR A 177 11.92 -9.98 -7.00
CA THR A 177 12.69 -9.02 -7.80
C THR A 177 12.53 -9.30 -9.29
N THR A 178 12.85 -8.32 -10.13
CA THR A 178 12.84 -8.54 -11.59
C THR A 178 14.03 -7.92 -12.29
N THR A 179 14.51 -8.63 -13.30
CA THR A 179 15.48 -8.12 -14.26
C THR A 179 14.83 -7.44 -15.45
N ASN A 180 13.52 -7.60 -15.66
CA ASN A 180 12.68 -6.94 -16.66
C ASN A 180 11.22 -6.92 -16.16
N GLY A 181 10.44 -5.91 -16.55
CA GLY A 181 9.01 -5.86 -16.24
C GLY A 181 8.67 -5.66 -14.74
N PRO A 182 7.38 -5.71 -14.39
CA PRO A 182 6.91 -5.46 -13.03
C PRO A 182 7.13 -6.64 -12.08
N GLY A 183 7.16 -6.40 -10.78
CA GLY A 183 7.22 -7.46 -9.77
C GLY A 183 5.93 -8.27 -9.71
N LEU A 184 4.83 -7.58 -9.40
CA LEU A 184 3.48 -8.15 -9.41
C LEU A 184 2.60 -7.45 -10.44
N VAL A 185 1.82 -8.23 -11.18
CA VAL A 185 0.71 -7.75 -12.02
C VAL A 185 -0.60 -8.25 -11.42
N LEU A 186 -1.47 -7.32 -11.05
CA LEU A 186 -2.73 -7.58 -10.38
C LEU A 186 -3.90 -7.58 -11.35
N SER A 187 -4.87 -8.44 -11.04
CA SER A 187 -6.22 -8.50 -11.59
C SER A 187 -7.25 -8.26 -10.48
N SER A 188 -8.54 -8.44 -10.77
CA SER A 188 -9.62 -8.17 -9.81
C SER A 188 -9.62 -9.14 -8.63
N GLY A 189 -9.83 -8.60 -7.43
CA GLY A 189 -10.01 -9.36 -6.20
C GLY A 189 -8.76 -10.13 -5.74
N ASN A 190 -7.56 -9.69 -6.13
CA ASN A 190 -6.34 -10.34 -5.65
C ASN A 190 -6.05 -10.02 -4.19
N THR A 191 -5.45 -10.98 -3.49
CA THR A 191 -4.94 -10.80 -2.12
C THR A 191 -3.44 -11.04 -2.09
N ILE A 192 -2.69 -10.15 -1.45
CA ILE A 192 -1.24 -10.24 -1.30
C ILE A 192 -0.90 -10.05 0.17
N ASP A 193 -0.14 -10.99 0.72
CA ASP A 193 0.22 -11.01 2.13
C ASP A 193 1.67 -11.45 2.34
N GLY A 194 2.43 -10.70 3.13
CA GLY A 194 3.66 -11.23 3.72
C GLY A 194 4.85 -11.36 2.78
N VAL A 195 4.94 -10.50 1.77
CA VAL A 195 6.03 -10.50 0.78
C VAL A 195 6.74 -9.16 0.75
N THR A 196 8.00 -9.15 0.33
CA THR A 196 8.73 -7.92 0.00
C THR A 196 8.89 -7.84 -1.51
N ILE A 197 8.55 -6.71 -2.11
CA ILE A 197 8.91 -6.42 -3.50
C ILE A 197 10.18 -5.59 -3.49
N GLY A 198 11.29 -6.21 -3.88
CA GLY A 198 12.59 -5.57 -3.94
C GLY A 198 12.80 -4.78 -5.24
N ALA A 199 14.05 -4.75 -5.72
CA ALA A 199 14.39 -4.07 -6.95
C ALA A 199 13.70 -4.71 -8.17
N THR A 200 12.87 -3.93 -8.86
CA THR A 200 12.21 -4.29 -10.12
C THR A 200 12.56 -3.29 -11.21
N ARG A 201 12.80 -3.75 -12.45
CA ARG A 201 13.04 -2.82 -13.58
C ARG A 201 11.78 -2.12 -14.06
N GLY A 202 10.62 -2.75 -13.95
CA GLY A 202 9.31 -2.12 -14.11
C GLY A 202 8.72 -1.66 -12.76
N THR A 203 7.43 -1.33 -12.77
CA THR A 203 6.66 -1.01 -11.57
C THR A 203 6.70 -2.17 -10.57
N ALA A 204 6.92 -1.91 -9.27
CA ALA A 204 6.96 -2.98 -8.28
C ALA A 204 5.63 -3.75 -8.23
N ILE A 205 4.50 -3.03 -8.16
CA ILE A 205 3.15 -3.59 -8.27
C ILE A 205 2.33 -2.76 -9.27
N VAL A 206 1.86 -3.41 -10.33
CA VAL A 206 0.97 -2.81 -11.33
C VAL A 206 -0.38 -3.51 -11.35
N GLY A 207 -1.47 -2.76 -11.57
CA GLY A 207 -2.80 -3.34 -11.70
C GLY A 207 -3.73 -2.39 -12.45
N SER A 208 -4.50 -2.95 -13.38
CA SER A 208 -5.54 -2.22 -14.11
C SER A 208 -6.86 -2.95 -13.98
N GLY A 209 -7.76 -2.41 -13.17
CA GLY A 209 -9.16 -2.80 -13.09
C GLY A 209 -9.99 -2.07 -14.15
N SER A 210 -11.05 -2.71 -14.61
CA SER A 210 -12.09 -2.09 -15.41
C SER A 210 -13.39 -1.96 -14.59
N GLY A 211 -13.26 -1.41 -13.38
CA GLY A 211 -14.31 -1.35 -12.35
C GLY A 211 -14.45 -2.62 -11.50
N GLY A 212 -13.55 -3.59 -11.67
CA GLY A 212 -13.54 -4.83 -10.88
C GLY A 212 -13.17 -4.60 -9.41
N ALA A 213 -13.41 -5.60 -8.56
CA ALA A 213 -13.04 -5.56 -7.15
C ALA A 213 -11.55 -5.26 -6.97
N GLY A 214 -11.22 -4.30 -6.12
CA GLY A 214 -9.84 -3.93 -5.83
C GLY A 214 -9.06 -4.96 -5.02
N PRO A 215 -7.73 -4.83 -4.99
CA PRO A 215 -6.87 -5.76 -4.28
C PRO A 215 -6.91 -5.56 -2.77
N THR A 216 -6.57 -6.63 -2.06
CA THR A 216 -6.24 -6.62 -0.63
C THR A 216 -4.74 -6.82 -0.47
N VAL A 217 -4.03 -5.87 0.13
CA VAL A 217 -2.58 -5.94 0.38
C VAL A 217 -2.33 -5.73 1.86
N ARG A 218 -1.53 -6.60 2.48
CA ARG A 218 -1.11 -6.48 3.89
C ARG A 218 0.24 -7.12 4.13
N ASN A 219 0.96 -6.67 5.16
CA ASN A 219 2.31 -7.17 5.48
C ASN A 219 3.27 -7.11 4.27
N VAL A 220 3.10 -6.13 3.38
CA VAL A 220 3.95 -5.96 2.20
C VAL A 220 4.86 -4.76 2.38
N SER A 221 6.14 -4.91 2.04
CA SER A 221 7.08 -3.81 1.89
C SER A 221 7.56 -3.69 0.45
N ILE A 222 7.85 -2.47 0.02
CA ILE A 222 8.45 -2.18 -1.29
C ILE A 222 9.77 -1.47 -1.06
N SER A 223 10.86 -1.95 -1.68
CA SER A 223 12.19 -1.38 -1.52
C SER A 223 13.02 -1.41 -2.82
N GLY A 224 14.01 -0.53 -2.93
CA GLY A 224 15.04 -0.56 -3.98
C GLY A 224 14.80 0.37 -5.17
N SER A 225 15.63 0.24 -6.21
CA SER A 225 15.67 1.14 -7.37
C SER A 225 15.11 0.54 -8.66
N GLY A 226 14.68 1.38 -9.61
CA GLY A 226 14.20 0.95 -10.94
C GLY A 226 13.00 1.75 -11.44
N GLY A 227 11.90 1.06 -11.79
CA GLY A 227 10.63 1.69 -12.16
C GLY A 227 9.84 2.26 -10.96
N PRO A 228 8.55 2.63 -11.16
CA PRO A 228 7.67 3.06 -10.08
C PRO A 228 7.49 2.02 -8.97
N ALA A 229 6.96 2.44 -7.82
CA ALA A 229 6.53 1.54 -6.76
C ALA A 229 5.15 0.96 -7.08
N LEU A 230 4.16 1.83 -7.32
CA LEU A 230 2.77 1.44 -7.53
C LEU A 230 2.22 2.11 -8.79
N ASP A 231 1.49 1.35 -9.59
CA ASP A 231 0.68 1.86 -10.69
C ASP A 231 -0.66 1.10 -10.70
N ILE A 232 -1.63 1.61 -9.92
CA ILE A 232 -2.91 0.94 -9.65
C ILE A 232 -4.04 1.81 -10.16
N ILE A 233 -4.79 1.30 -11.14
CA ILE A 233 -5.80 2.06 -11.86
C ILE A 233 -7.11 1.29 -11.96
N GLY A 234 -8.25 1.96 -11.81
CA GLY A 234 -9.55 1.48 -12.30
C GLY A 234 -10.20 0.35 -11.48
N PHE A 235 -9.80 0.13 -10.24
CA PHE A 235 -10.46 -0.81 -9.34
C PHE A 235 -11.51 -0.12 -8.45
N ALA A 236 -12.59 -0.83 -8.15
CA ALA A 236 -13.59 -0.38 -7.17
C ALA A 236 -13.29 -0.99 -5.79
N GLY A 237 -13.22 -0.13 -4.77
CA GLY A 237 -12.82 -0.54 -3.42
C GLY A 237 -11.42 -1.15 -3.38
N GLY A 238 -11.13 -1.85 -2.28
CA GLY A 238 -9.80 -2.43 -2.03
C GLY A 238 -9.14 -1.81 -0.81
N THR A 239 -8.30 -2.61 -0.15
CA THR A 239 -7.59 -2.20 1.06
C THR A 239 -6.13 -2.56 0.89
N MET A 240 -5.27 -1.55 0.81
CA MET A 240 -3.85 -1.76 0.58
C MET A 240 -3.04 -1.16 1.72
N THR A 241 -2.52 -2.00 2.60
CA THR A 241 -1.69 -1.61 3.73
C THR A 241 -0.27 -2.10 3.53
N PHE A 242 0.66 -1.15 3.49
CA PHE A 242 2.09 -1.41 3.33
C PHE A 242 2.82 -1.16 4.64
N LEU A 243 3.77 -2.04 4.97
CA LEU A 243 4.69 -1.85 6.09
C LEU A 243 5.63 -0.67 5.84
N GLY A 244 5.96 -0.40 4.58
CA GLY A 244 6.80 0.73 4.16
C GLY A 244 7.01 0.69 2.64
N ILE A 245 7.22 1.87 2.05
CA ILE A 245 7.52 2.02 0.62
C ILE A 245 8.73 2.91 0.47
N GLU A 246 9.85 2.34 0.03
CA GLU A 246 11.11 3.05 -0.20
C GLU A 246 11.58 2.82 -1.63
N ARG A 247 11.35 3.78 -2.52
CA ARG A 247 11.55 3.61 -3.96
C ARG A 247 12.33 4.75 -4.58
N THR A 248 13.40 4.39 -5.28
CA THR A 248 14.08 5.29 -6.23
C THR A 248 13.68 4.93 -7.66
N ALA A 249 12.84 5.75 -8.28
CA ALA A 249 12.43 5.59 -9.67
C ALA A 249 13.34 6.40 -10.60
N ASN A 250 14.23 5.70 -11.31
CA ASN A 250 15.19 6.27 -12.24
C ASN A 250 14.93 5.86 -13.70
N GLN A 251 13.90 5.06 -13.96
CA GLN A 251 13.47 4.66 -15.29
C GLN A 251 12.17 5.37 -15.67
N THR A 252 12.11 5.89 -16.89
CA THR A 252 10.84 6.34 -17.47
C THR A 252 9.96 5.13 -17.78
N THR A 253 8.68 5.22 -17.41
CA THR A 253 7.64 4.22 -17.72
C THR A 253 6.40 4.94 -18.22
N SER A 254 5.33 4.21 -18.53
CA SER A 254 4.02 4.82 -18.82
C SER A 254 3.36 5.44 -17.59
N SER A 255 3.84 5.12 -16.38
CA SER A 255 3.30 5.69 -15.14
C SER A 255 3.76 7.14 -14.96
N PRO A 256 2.86 8.07 -14.59
CA PRO A 256 3.21 9.48 -14.39
C PRO A 256 3.86 9.78 -13.03
N ALA A 257 3.97 8.80 -12.13
CA ALA A 257 4.46 8.99 -10.76
C ALA A 257 5.14 7.74 -10.20
N VAL A 258 5.94 7.88 -9.13
CA VAL A 258 6.48 6.72 -8.40
C VAL A 258 5.36 5.92 -7.74
N ILE A 259 4.36 6.61 -7.20
CA ILE A 259 3.08 6.02 -6.82
C ILE A 259 2.00 6.70 -7.66
N HIS A 260 1.38 5.93 -8.55
CA HIS A 260 0.24 6.37 -9.34
C HIS A 260 -1.01 5.57 -8.95
N LEU A 261 -2.02 6.29 -8.48
CA LEU A 261 -3.32 5.75 -8.07
C LEU A 261 -4.40 6.53 -8.82
N SER A 262 -5.19 5.87 -9.67
CA SER A 262 -6.23 6.53 -10.47
C SER A 262 -7.51 5.72 -10.53
N ASP A 263 -8.65 6.40 -10.45
CA ASP A 263 -9.99 5.80 -10.60
C ASP A 263 -10.20 4.63 -9.62
N LEU A 264 -9.92 4.92 -8.34
CA LEU A 264 -9.98 3.97 -7.22
C LEU A 264 -11.06 4.35 -6.20
N PRO A 265 -12.34 4.45 -6.60
CA PRO A 265 -13.41 4.89 -5.71
C PRO A 265 -13.56 3.95 -4.53
N GLY A 266 -13.65 4.51 -3.31
CA GLY A 266 -13.79 3.74 -2.08
C GLY A 266 -12.57 2.91 -1.68
N SER A 267 -11.46 2.98 -2.41
CA SER A 267 -10.20 2.33 -2.01
C SER A 267 -9.56 3.04 -0.82
N VAL A 268 -8.95 2.27 0.07
CA VAL A 268 -8.16 2.77 1.19
C VAL A 268 -6.73 2.28 1.05
N ILE A 269 -5.79 3.21 0.99
CA ILE A 269 -4.36 2.93 0.91
C ILE A 269 -3.68 3.49 2.16
N VAL A 270 -2.91 2.67 2.85
CA VAL A 270 -2.18 3.04 4.06
C VAL A 270 -0.71 2.60 3.95
N VAL A 271 0.20 3.50 4.27
CA VAL A 271 1.62 3.20 4.50
C VAL A 271 1.89 3.39 5.99
N GLU A 272 2.08 2.28 6.71
CA GLU A 272 2.26 2.28 8.17
C GLU A 272 3.65 2.82 8.56
N GLY A 273 4.71 2.33 7.91
CA GLY A 273 6.08 2.78 8.12
C GLY A 273 6.50 3.94 7.21
N SER A 274 7.77 3.97 6.83
CA SER A 274 8.35 5.02 5.99
C SER A 274 7.75 5.05 4.58
N LEU A 275 7.51 6.25 4.07
CA LEU A 275 7.23 6.54 2.66
C LEU A 275 8.38 7.37 2.10
N GLN A 276 9.29 6.75 1.37
CA GLN A 276 10.43 7.42 0.74
C GLN A 276 10.36 7.26 -0.77
N LEU A 277 10.10 8.36 -1.49
CA LEU A 277 9.98 8.37 -2.95
C LEU A 277 11.02 9.31 -3.54
N THR A 278 11.93 8.80 -4.36
CA THR A 278 12.95 9.60 -5.05
C THR A 278 12.83 9.41 -6.55
N THR A 279 12.78 10.50 -7.31
CA THR A 279 12.76 10.44 -8.77
C THR A 279 13.27 11.73 -9.41
N SER A 280 13.81 11.61 -10.62
CA SER A 280 14.17 12.75 -11.48
C SER A 280 13.34 12.82 -12.76
N VAL A 281 12.38 11.91 -12.96
CA VAL A 281 11.70 11.72 -14.26
C VAL A 281 10.17 11.74 -14.19
N MET A 282 9.58 11.77 -13.00
CA MET A 282 8.14 11.69 -12.79
C MET A 282 7.73 12.40 -11.49
N ARG A 283 6.44 12.37 -11.15
CA ARG A 283 5.95 12.85 -9.84
C ARG A 283 6.35 11.88 -8.73
N GLY A 284 6.36 12.35 -7.49
CA GLY A 284 6.47 11.45 -6.33
C GLY A 284 5.21 10.60 -6.17
N LEU A 285 4.12 11.25 -5.78
CA LEU A 285 2.80 10.65 -5.56
C LEU A 285 1.74 11.36 -6.41
N GLN A 286 0.95 10.56 -7.13
CA GLN A 286 -0.22 11.04 -7.86
C GLN A 286 -1.46 10.24 -7.45
N THR A 287 -2.51 10.95 -7.02
CA THR A 287 -3.83 10.38 -6.73
C THR A 287 -4.91 11.08 -7.56
N LYS A 288 -5.73 10.31 -8.28
CA LYS A 288 -6.87 10.82 -9.05
C LYS A 288 -8.13 9.99 -8.80
N GLY A 289 -9.17 10.56 -8.20
CA GLY A 289 -10.40 9.81 -7.91
C GLY A 289 -10.19 8.63 -6.95
N VAL A 290 -9.34 8.80 -5.94
CA VAL A 290 -8.99 7.77 -4.95
C VAL A 290 -9.79 8.01 -3.67
N GLY A 291 -10.33 6.96 -3.05
CA GLY A 291 -11.03 7.04 -1.77
C GLY A 291 -10.19 7.73 -0.69
N SER A 292 -9.09 7.10 -0.27
CA SER A 292 -8.10 7.73 0.61
C SER A 292 -6.70 7.15 0.48
N PHE A 293 -5.70 7.99 0.74
CA PHE A 293 -4.30 7.62 0.94
C PHE A 293 -3.82 8.19 2.28
N GLU A 294 -3.31 7.33 3.17
CA GLU A 294 -2.71 7.73 4.44
C GLU A 294 -1.26 7.26 4.56
N ALA A 295 -0.35 8.14 4.97
CA ALA A 295 1.00 7.79 5.39
C ALA A 295 1.19 8.11 6.87
N ARG A 296 1.47 7.10 7.69
CA ARG A 296 1.53 7.18 9.16
C ARG A 296 2.95 7.32 9.71
N GLY A 297 3.95 6.88 8.95
CA GLY A 297 5.36 7.04 9.30
C GLY A 297 5.99 8.35 8.79
N GLY A 298 7.31 8.34 8.68
CA GLY A 298 8.05 9.45 8.05
C GLY A 298 7.80 9.49 6.55
N VAL A 299 7.69 10.70 5.99
CA VAL A 299 7.49 10.90 4.55
C VAL A 299 8.67 11.69 4.00
N SER A 300 9.30 11.22 2.94
CA SER A 300 10.33 11.94 2.20
C SER A 300 10.08 11.77 0.71
N ILE A 301 9.69 12.84 0.03
CA ILE A 301 9.46 12.84 -1.42
C ILE A 301 10.41 13.83 -2.08
N SER A 302 11.28 13.32 -2.95
CA SER A 302 12.21 14.11 -3.76
C SER A 302 11.89 13.93 -5.25
N SER A 303 11.47 14.99 -5.93
CA SER A 303 11.10 14.96 -7.36
C SER A 303 11.83 16.02 -8.18
N GLY A 304 12.55 15.59 -9.22
CA GLY A 304 13.36 16.48 -10.06
C GLY A 304 12.64 17.08 -11.27
N ALA A 305 11.58 16.44 -11.78
CA ALA A 305 10.94 16.84 -13.05
C ALA A 305 9.52 17.37 -12.89
N TYR A 306 8.78 16.87 -11.90
CA TYR A 306 7.38 17.20 -11.67
C TYR A 306 7.13 17.36 -10.17
N GLN A 307 5.86 17.37 -9.79
CA GLN A 307 5.40 17.61 -8.44
C GLN A 307 5.82 16.51 -7.46
N GLY A 308 6.06 16.89 -6.21
CA GLY A 308 6.19 15.93 -5.12
C GLY A 308 4.87 15.18 -4.93
N ILE A 309 3.78 15.91 -4.71
CA ILE A 309 2.41 15.39 -4.66
C ILE A 309 1.54 16.08 -5.72
N TYR A 310 0.71 15.29 -6.41
CA TYR A 310 -0.43 15.77 -7.17
C TYR A 310 -1.70 15.01 -6.80
N SER A 311 -2.68 15.72 -6.23
CA SER A 311 -3.98 15.16 -5.88
C SER A 311 -5.10 15.79 -6.68
N GLU A 312 -5.97 14.95 -7.24
CA GLU A 312 -7.21 15.34 -7.91
C GLU A 312 -8.37 14.48 -7.40
N SER A 313 -9.44 15.11 -6.90
CA SER A 313 -10.62 14.41 -6.37
C SER A 313 -10.30 13.23 -5.44
N SER A 314 -9.33 13.43 -4.54
CA SER A 314 -8.83 12.39 -3.64
C SER A 314 -8.58 12.95 -2.24
N THR A 315 -8.55 12.07 -1.24
CA THR A 315 -8.14 12.43 0.13
C THR A 315 -6.73 11.92 0.41
N ILE A 316 -5.83 12.83 0.80
CA ILE A 316 -4.48 12.49 1.28
C ILE A 316 -4.35 12.94 2.73
N ARG A 317 -3.91 12.03 3.60
CA ARG A 317 -3.60 12.30 4.99
C ARG A 317 -2.18 11.90 5.33
N LEU A 318 -1.41 12.83 5.86
CA LEU A 318 -0.09 12.57 6.45
C LEU A 318 -0.25 12.64 7.96
N SER A 319 -0.01 11.53 8.65
CA SER A 319 -0.23 11.38 10.09
C SER A 319 1.02 10.85 10.81
N GLY A 320 0.91 10.66 12.13
CA GLY A 320 2.04 10.27 12.98
C GLY A 320 3.04 11.39 13.23
N ALA A 321 3.89 11.23 14.24
CA ALA A 321 4.78 12.29 14.73
C ALA A 321 6.06 12.49 13.90
N ALA A 322 6.36 11.60 12.95
CA ALA A 322 7.56 11.68 12.14
C ALA A 322 7.50 12.83 11.12
N GLU A 323 8.66 13.35 10.73
CA GLU A 323 8.79 14.46 9.77
C GLU A 323 8.26 14.08 8.37
N LYS A 324 7.77 15.09 7.65
CA LYS A 324 7.23 15.04 6.29
C LYS A 324 8.03 16.02 5.42
N ILE A 325 8.94 15.50 4.60
CA ILE A 325 9.88 16.29 3.80
C ILE A 325 9.53 16.19 2.31
N PHE A 326 9.47 17.34 1.65
CA PHE A 326 9.25 17.46 0.21
C PHE A 326 10.35 18.32 -0.41
N ILE A 327 11.06 17.78 -1.39
CA ILE A 327 12.12 18.50 -2.12
C ILE A 327 11.81 18.39 -3.61
N THR A 328 11.44 19.51 -4.23
CA THR A 328 11.00 19.51 -5.63
C THR A 328 11.64 20.61 -6.45
N ASN A 329 12.24 20.24 -7.59
CA ASN A 329 12.77 21.17 -8.58
C ASN A 329 11.91 21.22 -9.87
N GLY A 330 10.82 20.45 -9.90
CA GLY A 330 9.79 20.48 -10.95
C GLY A 330 8.63 21.43 -10.61
N ASP A 331 7.48 21.27 -11.27
CA ASP A 331 6.34 22.21 -11.25
C ASP A 331 5.85 22.76 -9.89
N ALA A 332 5.72 21.93 -8.85
CA ALA A 332 5.27 22.34 -7.51
C ALA A 332 5.62 21.30 -6.44
N GLY A 333 5.82 21.69 -5.17
CA GLY A 333 6.03 20.74 -4.08
C GLY A 333 4.80 19.85 -3.88
N ILE A 334 3.67 20.48 -3.54
CA ILE A 334 2.38 19.83 -3.31
C ILE A 334 1.30 20.57 -4.09
N SER A 335 0.63 19.86 -5.00
CA SER A 335 -0.51 20.38 -5.80
C SER A 335 -1.79 19.62 -5.46
N VAL A 336 -2.81 20.33 -4.99
CA VAL A 336 -4.10 19.77 -4.56
C VAL A 336 -5.24 20.42 -5.35
N ARG A 337 -6.05 19.61 -6.03
CA ARG A 337 -7.02 20.05 -7.06
C ARG A 337 -8.36 19.34 -6.98
N LYS A 338 -9.39 20.01 -7.53
CA LYS A 338 -10.71 19.45 -7.87
C LYS A 338 -11.34 18.63 -6.74
N GLN A 339 -11.73 19.30 -5.67
CA GLN A 339 -12.41 18.73 -4.52
C GLN A 339 -11.58 17.66 -3.80
N SER A 340 -10.25 17.84 -3.78
CA SER A 340 -9.38 17.01 -2.95
C SER A 340 -9.40 17.51 -1.51
N SER A 341 -8.93 16.66 -0.60
CA SER A 341 -8.59 17.05 0.78
C SER A 341 -7.15 16.66 1.06
N PHE A 342 -6.36 17.61 1.57
CA PHE A 342 -4.99 17.38 2.01
C PHE A 342 -4.86 17.73 3.48
N VAL A 343 -4.48 16.76 4.30
CA VAL A 343 -4.40 16.92 5.76
C VAL A 343 -3.03 16.48 6.26
N VAL A 344 -2.36 17.35 7.01
CA VAL A 344 -1.22 17.00 7.85
C VAL A 344 -1.67 17.05 9.30
N ALA A 345 -1.72 15.90 9.95
CA ALA A 345 -2.29 15.73 11.29
C ALA A 345 -1.26 15.37 12.37
N GLY A 346 0.02 15.49 12.05
CA GLY A 346 1.12 15.20 12.98
C GLY A 346 2.48 15.28 12.28
N GLY A 347 3.51 15.50 13.09
CA GLY A 347 4.88 15.71 12.61
C GLY A 347 5.08 17.10 12.01
N GLN A 348 6.32 17.39 11.65
CA GLN A 348 6.71 18.64 10.98
C GLN A 348 6.60 18.46 9.46
N LEU A 349 5.99 19.42 8.77
CA LEU A 349 5.97 19.52 7.33
C LEU A 349 7.06 20.47 6.85
N ARG A 350 8.00 19.98 6.04
CA ARG A 350 9.02 20.80 5.39
C ARG A 350 8.90 20.67 3.87
N ILE A 351 8.69 21.80 3.20
CA ILE A 351 8.63 21.86 1.72
C ILE A 351 9.73 22.78 1.22
N THR A 352 10.63 22.24 0.40
CA THR A 352 11.67 23.00 -0.30
C THR A 352 11.45 22.91 -1.80
N THR A 353 11.30 24.04 -2.48
CA THR A 353 11.17 24.09 -3.95
C THR A 353 12.07 25.10 -4.65
N VAL A 354 12.38 24.81 -5.92
CA VAL A 354 13.15 25.71 -6.81
C VAL A 354 12.40 25.88 -8.13
N GLY A 355 12.16 27.13 -8.53
CA GLY A 355 11.45 27.53 -9.75
C GLY A 355 9.94 27.29 -9.74
N ALA A 356 9.36 26.98 -8.58
CA ALA A 356 8.05 26.34 -8.49
C ALA A 356 7.33 26.61 -7.18
N ASN A 357 6.00 26.58 -7.21
CA ASN A 357 5.19 26.79 -6.01
C ASN A 357 5.45 25.70 -4.98
N ALA A 358 5.56 26.04 -3.70
CA ALA A 358 5.76 25.02 -2.65
C ALA A 358 4.45 24.32 -2.31
N LEU A 359 3.44 25.08 -1.89
CA LEU A 359 2.09 24.59 -1.60
C LEU A 359 1.08 25.27 -2.51
N ASP A 360 0.40 24.47 -3.32
CA ASP A 360 -0.49 24.93 -4.38
C ASP A 360 -1.85 24.21 -4.29
N VAL A 361 -2.87 24.89 -3.75
CA VAL A 361 -4.19 24.31 -3.47
C VAL A 361 -5.29 25.10 -4.18
N ALA A 362 -6.08 24.40 -5.00
CA ALA A 362 -7.24 25.00 -5.64
C ALA A 362 -8.49 24.12 -5.61
N LEU A 363 -9.65 24.75 -5.41
CA LEU A 363 -10.96 24.08 -5.42
C LEU A 363 -11.00 22.90 -4.45
N SER A 364 -10.29 22.98 -3.32
CA SER A 364 -9.96 21.84 -2.45
C SER A 364 -9.84 22.28 -0.98
N SER A 365 -9.81 21.31 -0.06
CA SER A 365 -9.61 21.59 1.37
C SER A 365 -8.19 21.32 1.84
N LEU A 366 -7.77 22.09 2.85
CA LEU A 366 -6.44 22.04 3.45
C LEU A 366 -6.53 22.10 4.98
N GLU A 367 -5.79 21.23 5.64
CA GLU A 367 -5.47 21.32 7.07
C GLU A 367 -4.00 20.96 7.30
N ILE A 368 -3.30 21.80 8.06
CA ILE A 368 -1.91 21.55 8.45
C ILE A 368 -1.79 21.90 9.92
N ALA A 369 -1.96 20.87 10.75
CA ALA A 369 -1.82 20.95 12.20
C ALA A 369 -0.38 20.67 12.62
N GLY A 370 -0.06 21.00 13.88
CA GLY A 370 1.28 20.82 14.45
C GLY A 370 2.14 22.09 14.34
N ALA A 371 3.31 22.02 14.97
CA ALA A 371 4.33 23.08 14.96
C ALA A 371 5.55 22.62 14.16
N GLY A 372 6.44 23.56 13.82
CA GLY A 372 7.67 23.30 13.05
C GLY A 372 7.45 23.15 11.55
N ASN A 373 6.28 23.54 11.04
CA ASN A 373 5.99 23.49 9.61
C ASN A 373 6.71 24.63 8.88
N VAL A 374 7.48 24.32 7.84
CA VAL A 374 8.34 25.28 7.13
C VAL A 374 8.19 25.15 5.61
N ILE A 375 8.14 26.30 4.94
CA ILE A 375 8.25 26.41 3.49
C ILE A 375 9.50 27.22 3.13
N GLU A 376 10.28 26.70 2.19
CA GLU A 376 11.42 27.37 1.56
C GLU A 376 11.25 27.28 0.04
N THR A 377 11.08 28.41 -0.65
CA THR A 377 10.97 28.43 -2.10
C THR A 377 11.76 29.55 -2.77
N THR A 378 12.33 29.24 -3.93
CA THR A 378 12.99 30.22 -4.81
C THR A 378 12.31 30.20 -6.17
N GLY A 379 11.97 31.36 -6.72
CA GLY A 379 11.32 31.51 -8.03
C GLY A 379 9.84 31.12 -8.09
N GLY A 380 9.25 30.62 -7.00
CA GLY A 380 7.83 30.22 -6.93
C GLY A 380 7.11 30.75 -5.68
N ILE A 381 5.78 30.66 -5.68
CA ILE A 381 4.96 31.11 -4.55
C ILE A 381 5.07 30.09 -3.41
N GLY A 382 5.28 30.56 -2.18
CA GLY A 382 5.34 29.68 -1.00
C GLY A 382 3.99 29.02 -0.74
N ILE A 383 2.95 29.83 -0.55
CA ILE A 383 1.57 29.36 -0.35
C ILE A 383 0.67 30.01 -1.39
N TRP A 384 0.04 29.20 -2.24
CA TRP A 384 -1.01 29.64 -3.17
C TRP A 384 -2.30 28.88 -2.88
N LEU A 385 -3.32 29.59 -2.41
CA LEU A 385 -4.66 29.05 -2.17
C LEU A 385 -5.67 29.80 -3.04
N TYR A 386 -6.41 29.07 -3.87
CA TYR A 386 -7.44 29.64 -4.76
C TYR A 386 -8.75 28.87 -4.67
N GLN A 387 -9.85 29.53 -4.29
CA GLN A 387 -11.16 28.88 -4.10
C GLN A 387 -11.03 27.63 -3.20
N ALA A 388 -10.30 27.79 -2.09
CA ALA A 388 -9.94 26.70 -1.18
C ALA A 388 -10.67 26.84 0.16
N THR A 389 -10.78 25.74 0.88
CA THR A 389 -11.35 25.71 2.24
C THR A 389 -10.29 25.32 3.26
N ILE A 390 -10.06 26.16 4.27
CA ILE A 390 -9.27 25.78 5.44
C ILE A 390 -10.19 25.08 6.44
N GLY A 391 -9.87 23.83 6.76
CA GLY A 391 -10.66 23.03 7.71
C GLY A 391 -10.54 23.52 9.16
N PRO A 392 -11.35 22.98 10.09
CA PRO A 392 -11.40 23.41 11.48
C PRO A 392 -10.07 23.29 12.24
N ALA A 393 -9.18 22.38 11.84
CA ALA A 393 -7.85 22.29 12.46
C ALA A 393 -6.94 23.47 12.11
N GLY A 394 -7.29 24.25 11.08
CA GLY A 394 -6.49 25.36 10.59
C GLY A 394 -5.27 24.93 9.78
N VAL A 395 -4.45 25.92 9.44
CA VAL A 395 -3.17 25.76 8.74
C VAL A 395 -2.15 26.61 9.47
N ALA A 396 -1.11 25.99 10.02
CA ALA A 396 -0.05 26.67 10.74
C ALA A 396 1.33 26.40 10.13
N PHE A 397 2.08 27.46 9.88
CA PHE A 397 3.49 27.43 9.49
C PHE A 397 4.32 28.26 10.47
N ASP A 398 5.41 27.70 10.96
CA ASP A 398 6.39 28.43 11.77
C ASP A 398 7.14 29.43 10.89
N ALA A 399 7.46 29.06 9.64
CA ALA A 399 8.12 29.95 8.70
C ALA A 399 7.71 29.70 7.24
N VAL A 400 7.50 30.78 6.49
CA VAL A 400 7.33 30.75 5.04
C VAL A 400 8.33 31.69 4.39
N SER A 401 9.31 31.12 3.68
CA SER A 401 10.31 31.88 2.95
C SER A 401 10.15 31.70 1.44
N ALA A 402 10.02 32.80 0.73
CA ALA A 402 9.83 32.83 -0.72
C ALA A 402 10.64 33.97 -1.35
N SER A 403 11.41 33.67 -2.39
CA SER A 403 12.21 34.68 -3.09
C SER A 403 11.98 34.67 -4.60
N GLY A 404 11.94 35.84 -5.24
CA GLY A 404 11.94 35.96 -6.71
C GLY A 404 10.66 35.53 -7.42
N ALA A 405 9.55 35.38 -6.70
CA ALA A 405 8.24 34.98 -7.23
C ALA A 405 7.33 36.19 -7.50
N THR A 406 6.12 35.97 -8.04
CA THR A 406 5.12 37.06 -8.14
C THR A 406 4.63 37.49 -6.76
N ASN A 407 4.37 36.53 -5.87
CA ASN A 407 3.97 36.71 -4.48
C ASN A 407 4.70 35.67 -3.62
N GLY A 408 4.88 35.91 -2.32
CA GLY A 408 5.30 34.86 -1.39
C GLY A 408 4.11 34.07 -0.84
N VAL A 409 3.02 34.77 -0.55
CA VAL A 409 1.73 34.20 -0.12
C VAL A 409 0.61 34.81 -0.96
N HIS A 410 -0.20 33.97 -1.60
CA HIS A 410 -1.35 34.39 -2.40
C HIS A 410 -2.57 33.60 -1.96
N LEU A 411 -3.55 34.31 -1.38
CA LEU A 411 -4.82 33.73 -0.96
C LEU A 411 -5.96 34.46 -1.66
N GLU A 412 -6.78 33.71 -2.39
CA GLU A 412 -7.88 34.26 -3.17
C GLU A 412 -9.14 33.39 -3.03
N THR A 413 -10.22 33.99 -2.54
CA THR A 413 -11.50 33.30 -2.28
C THR A 413 -11.27 32.09 -1.39
N VAL A 414 -10.78 32.32 -0.17
CA VAL A 414 -10.52 31.24 0.80
C VAL A 414 -11.58 31.26 1.89
N GLU A 415 -12.32 30.17 1.99
CA GLU A 415 -13.27 29.94 3.08
C GLU A 415 -12.52 29.34 4.27
N SER A 416 -12.61 29.98 5.44
CA SER A 416 -11.86 29.54 6.63
C SER A 416 -12.80 29.07 7.73
N GLN A 417 -12.68 27.80 8.13
CA GLN A 417 -13.32 27.26 9.33
C GLN A 417 -12.36 27.29 10.53
N GLY A 418 -11.06 27.14 10.28
CA GLY A 418 -9.96 27.38 11.24
C GLY A 418 -9.12 28.59 10.82
N PRO A 419 -8.05 28.94 11.57
CA PRO A 419 -7.15 30.02 11.19
C PRO A 419 -6.08 29.58 10.19
N LEU A 420 -5.57 30.52 9.39
CA LEU A 420 -4.25 30.43 8.75
C LEU A 420 -3.26 31.25 9.58
N VAL A 421 -2.20 30.62 10.08
CA VAL A 421 -1.15 31.28 10.87
C VAL A 421 0.22 31.06 10.22
N ILE A 422 0.95 32.15 10.00
CA ILE A 422 2.36 32.12 9.60
C ILE A 422 3.17 32.88 10.67
N GLY A 423 4.19 32.22 11.19
CA GLY A 423 5.06 32.74 12.22
C GLY A 423 4.77 32.18 13.62
N PRO A 424 5.78 32.17 14.50
CA PRO A 424 5.63 31.68 15.86
C PRO A 424 4.67 32.55 16.69
N ASP A 425 4.02 31.94 17.68
CA ASP A 425 3.23 32.64 18.72
C ASP A 425 4.11 33.03 19.92
N ASP A 426 5.26 33.65 19.63
CA ASP A 426 6.23 34.07 20.65
C ASP A 426 6.54 35.55 20.45
N SER A 427 6.11 36.40 21.39
CA SER A 427 6.32 37.85 21.31
C SER A 427 7.80 38.26 21.34
N GLU A 428 8.69 37.38 21.80
CA GLU A 428 10.13 37.60 21.82
C GLU A 428 10.83 37.08 20.55
N ALA A 429 10.09 36.48 19.62
CA ALA A 429 10.66 36.01 18.36
C ALA A 429 11.19 37.19 17.54
N ALA A 430 12.39 37.00 16.97
CA ALA A 430 13.02 38.02 16.13
C ALA A 430 12.22 38.20 14.83
N PHE A 431 12.16 39.44 14.31
CA PHE A 431 11.67 39.67 12.95
C PHE A 431 12.45 38.83 11.93
N GLY A 432 11.72 38.04 11.13
CA GLY A 432 12.26 37.03 10.21
C GLY A 432 12.07 35.59 10.71
N ALA A 433 11.71 35.38 11.99
CA ALA A 433 11.39 34.04 12.50
C ALA A 433 10.18 33.41 11.80
N GLY A 434 9.23 34.24 11.32
CA GLY A 434 8.09 33.80 10.48
C GLY A 434 8.44 33.57 9.01
N GLY A 435 9.72 33.70 8.63
CA GLY A 435 10.21 33.58 7.27
C GLY A 435 10.39 34.92 6.55
N THR A 436 10.91 34.83 5.33
CA THR A 436 11.31 35.99 4.52
C THR A 436 10.71 35.92 3.12
N ILE A 437 9.96 36.95 2.73
CA ILE A 437 9.34 37.10 1.41
C ILE A 437 10.01 38.26 0.68
N VAL A 438 10.83 37.97 -0.33
CA VAL A 438 11.71 38.99 -0.92
C VAL A 438 11.82 38.93 -2.44
N GLY A 439 12.09 40.10 -3.03
CA GLY A 439 12.33 40.21 -4.47
C GLY A 439 11.12 39.79 -5.30
N THR A 440 9.91 40.03 -4.79
CA THR A 440 8.68 39.72 -5.50
C THR A 440 8.39 40.75 -6.59
N SER A 441 7.82 40.32 -7.72
CA SER A 441 7.41 41.25 -8.80
C SER A 441 6.02 41.87 -8.58
N GLY A 442 5.18 41.23 -7.74
CA GLY A 442 3.92 41.77 -7.22
C GLY A 442 3.97 41.94 -5.70
N PRO A 443 2.81 42.11 -5.03
CA PRO A 443 2.74 42.21 -3.58
C PRO A 443 3.31 40.96 -2.89
N GLY A 444 4.18 41.11 -1.89
CA GLY A 444 4.74 39.96 -1.18
C GLY A 444 3.67 39.05 -0.56
N VAL A 445 2.60 39.66 -0.04
CA VAL A 445 1.41 38.97 0.45
C VAL A 445 0.18 39.53 -0.28
N MET A 446 -0.59 38.66 -0.92
CA MET A 446 -1.86 38.98 -1.58
C MET A 446 -3.01 38.29 -0.86
N LEU A 447 -3.98 39.07 -0.37
CA LEU A 447 -5.17 38.59 0.32
C LEU A 447 -6.42 39.16 -0.37
N SER A 448 -7.25 38.29 -0.95
CA SER A 448 -8.46 38.69 -1.67
C SER A 448 -9.63 37.78 -1.30
N PHE A 449 -10.69 38.35 -0.71
CA PHE A 449 -11.84 37.59 -0.20
C PHE A 449 -11.44 36.45 0.76
N VAL A 450 -10.68 36.80 1.79
CA VAL A 450 -10.18 35.87 2.82
C VAL A 450 -10.41 36.44 4.21
N ASN A 451 -10.47 35.55 5.22
CA ASN A 451 -10.59 35.92 6.62
C ASN A 451 -9.72 35.00 7.50
N ASN A 452 -9.55 35.38 8.77
CA ASN A 452 -8.87 34.58 9.80
C ASN A 452 -7.40 34.24 9.46
N VAL A 453 -6.67 35.22 8.94
CA VAL A 453 -5.24 35.12 8.60
C VAL A 453 -4.42 35.90 9.61
N THR A 454 -3.40 35.26 10.17
CA THR A 454 -2.42 35.86 11.08
C THR A 454 -1.01 35.70 10.51
N LEU A 455 -0.28 36.80 10.41
CA LEU A 455 1.13 36.86 10.01
C LEU A 455 1.94 37.48 11.14
N ARG A 456 3.01 36.79 11.56
CA ARG A 456 3.87 37.22 12.67
C ARG A 456 5.34 37.07 12.30
N HIS A 457 6.14 38.04 12.68
CA HIS A 457 7.59 38.05 12.52
C HIS A 457 8.03 37.76 11.07
N VAL A 458 7.25 38.18 10.08
CA VAL A 458 7.56 37.97 8.65
C VAL A 458 8.28 39.19 8.10
N VAL A 459 9.34 38.97 7.33
CA VAL A 459 10.01 40.05 6.58
C VAL A 459 9.46 40.10 5.16
N VAL A 460 9.00 41.26 4.70
CA VAL A 460 8.59 41.50 3.31
C VAL A 460 9.40 42.63 2.70
N GLY A 461 10.14 42.39 1.62
CA GLY A 461 11.03 43.41 1.08
C GLY A 461 11.58 43.19 -0.34
N ALA A 462 12.48 44.08 -0.77
CA ALA A 462 13.21 43.93 -2.01
C ALA A 462 14.19 42.74 -1.96
N ALA A 463 14.77 42.39 -3.12
CA ALA A 463 15.78 41.35 -3.18
C ALA A 463 16.98 41.72 -2.28
N GLY A 464 17.28 40.87 -1.29
CA GLY A 464 18.36 41.07 -0.32
C GLY A 464 17.93 41.51 1.07
N ALA A 465 16.64 41.82 1.31
CA ALA A 465 16.15 42.08 2.66
C ALA A 465 16.31 40.83 3.56
N ALA A 466 16.67 41.03 4.83
CA ALA A 466 17.01 39.97 5.78
C ALA A 466 16.42 40.23 7.18
N ALA A 467 16.41 39.18 8.01
CA ALA A 467 16.01 39.22 9.41
C ALA A 467 16.90 40.20 10.21
N GLY A 468 16.28 41.03 11.08
CA GLY A 468 16.98 41.96 11.96
C GLY A 468 17.13 43.40 11.46
N GLU A 469 16.68 43.73 10.23
CA GLU A 469 16.58 45.12 9.78
C GLU A 469 15.36 45.81 10.44
N PRO A 470 15.53 46.96 11.13
CA PRO A 470 14.43 47.62 11.82
C PRO A 470 13.39 48.16 10.82
N ALA A 471 12.11 47.97 11.10
CA ALA A 471 10.97 48.45 10.30
C ALA A 471 10.85 50.00 10.20
N SER A 472 11.81 50.74 10.75
CA SER A 472 11.71 52.19 11.01
C SER A 472 12.63 53.05 10.14
N THR A 473 12.77 52.76 8.85
CA THR A 473 12.94 53.79 7.82
C THR A 473 12.37 53.28 6.50
N ALA A 474 11.09 53.55 6.26
CA ALA A 474 10.47 53.38 4.95
C ALA A 474 11.13 54.33 3.93
N ASN A 475 12.25 53.89 3.37
CA ASN A 475 12.54 54.10 1.96
C ASN A 475 12.09 52.81 1.27
N THR A 476 11.34 52.92 0.19
CA THR A 476 10.61 51.84 -0.53
C THR A 476 11.48 50.73 -1.13
N ILE A 477 12.71 50.55 -0.63
CA ILE A 477 13.74 49.64 -1.15
C ILE A 477 14.24 48.66 -0.07
N ASP A 478 14.08 48.92 1.22
CA ASP A 478 14.51 48.00 2.30
C ASP A 478 13.30 47.44 3.07
N GLY A 479 13.34 46.14 3.40
CA GLY A 479 12.17 45.36 3.81
C GLY A 479 11.43 45.89 5.05
N ALA A 480 10.10 45.76 5.05
CA ALA A 480 9.26 46.03 6.20
C ALA A 480 8.96 44.72 6.95
N GLY A 481 9.20 44.69 8.26
CA GLY A 481 8.68 43.65 9.14
C GLY A 481 7.15 43.77 9.25
N ILE A 482 6.44 42.64 9.14
CA ILE A 482 4.99 42.58 9.24
C ILE A 482 4.59 41.70 10.43
N ASP A 483 3.91 42.32 11.39
CA ASP A 483 3.00 41.67 12.32
C ASP A 483 1.58 42.16 12.00
N ALA A 484 0.72 41.27 11.50
CA ALA A 484 -0.62 41.62 11.08
C ALA A 484 -1.61 40.49 11.38
N SER A 485 -2.75 40.86 11.98
CA SER A 485 -3.91 39.98 12.12
C SER A 485 -5.06 40.57 11.32
N VAL A 486 -5.60 39.81 10.38
CA VAL A 486 -6.78 40.20 9.58
C VAL A 486 -7.98 39.35 10.01
N SER A 487 -8.86 39.97 10.80
CA SER A 487 -10.15 39.38 11.19
C SER A 487 -11.28 40.16 10.51
N TYR A 488 -11.96 39.55 9.54
CA TYR A 488 -13.17 40.12 8.94
C TYR A 488 -14.38 39.46 9.59
N THR A 489 -15.10 40.20 10.43
CA THR A 489 -16.37 39.76 11.03
C THR A 489 -17.50 40.23 10.12
N HIS A 490 -18.23 39.31 9.48
CA HIS A 490 -19.52 39.65 8.87
C HIS A 490 -20.49 40.05 9.99
N LEU A 491 -20.98 41.30 9.97
CA LEU A 491 -22.21 41.70 10.63
C LEU A 491 -23.41 41.23 9.82
#